data_AF-A0A957CP80-F1
#
_entry.id   AF-A0A957CP80-F1
#
_cell.length_a   1.000
_cell.length_b   1.000
_cell.length_c   1.000
_cell.angle_alpha   90.00
_cell.angle_beta   90.00
_cell.angle_gamma   90.00
#
_symmetry.space_group_name_H-M   'P 1'
#
loop_
_entity.id
_entity.type
_entity.pdbx_description
1 polymer ?
#
loop_
_entity_poly.entity_id
_entity_poly.type
_entity_poly.pdbx_seq_one_letter_code
_entity_poly.pdbx_strand_id
1 'polypeptide(L)'
;LSDEHYQGAYITDLAQQLFDEYGVALLDKPVNYFSDFAKGKISAQQKESLKRINIEFDVYYREESLYETGRVWEALEALQERGYVYEKDGAQWFKTTEFGDDKDRVLVKATGEPTYRLPDMAYHYHKAQRGFDFVVDLFGPDHHATAPQVLMGVQALGYPTDFVRTVLHQIVSLIRDGQQVKMSTRRGQYVTLDELVAEVGADSIRYFMVSRSGNSQVDFDLNLAVEKSDKNPVYYIQNAHVRCAGIFRKWEEAGYAPNADADGDISLLTHENELAFLRKALELSEV
;
A
#
# COMPACT_ATOMS: atom_id res chain seq x y z
N LEU A 1 26.53 -15.31 -7.12
CA LEU A 1 25.87 -14.11 -7.67
C LEU A 1 26.64 -12.90 -7.17
N SER A 2 26.84 -11.85 -7.98
CA SER A 2 27.46 -10.61 -7.47
C SER A 2 26.49 -9.87 -6.53
N ASP A 3 27.00 -8.88 -5.80
CA ASP A 3 26.21 -8.03 -4.90
C ASP A 3 25.17 -7.15 -5.62
N GLU A 4 25.22 -7.11 -6.95
CA GLU A 4 24.26 -6.37 -7.81
C GLU A 4 23.03 -7.19 -8.20
N HIS A 5 23.03 -8.50 -7.93
CA HIS A 5 21.89 -9.37 -8.21
C HIS A 5 21.02 -9.54 -6.97
N TYR A 6 19.72 -9.77 -7.15
CA TYR A 6 18.88 -10.18 -6.04
C TYR A 6 19.38 -11.53 -5.47
N GLN A 7 19.54 -11.57 -4.15
CA GLN A 7 19.99 -12.75 -3.41
C GLN A 7 18.91 -13.10 -2.40
N GLY A 8 18.15 -14.15 -2.66
CA GLY A 8 17.08 -14.63 -1.77
C GLY A 8 16.61 -16.02 -2.14
N ALA A 9 16.20 -16.80 -1.13
CA ALA A 9 15.72 -18.17 -1.33
C ALA A 9 14.58 -18.25 -2.36
N TYR A 10 13.68 -17.25 -2.33
CA TYR A 10 12.55 -17.15 -3.26
C TYR A 10 12.94 -17.22 -4.74
N ILE A 11 14.14 -16.76 -5.13
CA ILE A 11 14.60 -16.81 -6.53
C ILE A 11 14.95 -18.23 -6.92
N THR A 12 15.66 -18.93 -6.05
CA THR A 12 15.98 -20.35 -6.25
C THR A 12 14.70 -21.18 -6.28
N ASP A 13 13.74 -20.88 -5.41
CA ASP A 13 12.45 -21.57 -5.36
C ASP A 13 11.65 -21.36 -6.65
N LEU A 14 11.60 -20.13 -7.18
CA LEU A 14 10.96 -19.84 -8.46
C LEU A 14 11.64 -20.55 -9.63
N ALA A 15 12.98 -20.59 -9.63
CA ALA A 15 13.74 -21.29 -10.66
C ALA A 15 13.48 -22.81 -10.62
N GLN A 16 13.44 -23.41 -9.42
CA GLN A 16 13.14 -24.82 -9.25
C GLN A 16 11.71 -25.13 -9.70
N GLN A 17 10.71 -24.34 -9.30
CA GLN A 17 9.32 -24.51 -9.75
C GLN A 17 9.20 -24.49 -11.28
N LEU A 18 9.88 -23.54 -11.93
CA LEU A 18 9.87 -23.44 -13.39
C LEU A 18 10.53 -24.68 -14.02
N PHE A 19 11.65 -25.14 -13.46
CA PHE A 19 12.35 -26.33 -13.94
C PHE A 19 11.52 -27.60 -13.74
N ASP A 20 10.81 -27.73 -12.63
CA ASP A 20 9.96 -28.90 -12.36
C ASP A 20 8.79 -28.98 -13.37
N GLU A 21 8.29 -27.83 -13.84
CA GLU A 21 7.17 -27.74 -14.79
C GLU A 21 7.61 -27.95 -16.25
N TYR A 22 8.77 -27.43 -16.66
CA TYR A 22 9.18 -27.41 -18.08
C TYR A 22 10.49 -28.14 -18.39
N GLY A 23 11.29 -28.49 -17.37
CA GLY A 23 12.52 -29.25 -17.48
C GLY A 23 13.49 -28.72 -18.54
N VAL A 24 14.00 -29.63 -19.37
CA VAL A 24 14.99 -29.34 -20.43
C VAL A 24 14.49 -28.39 -21.52
N ALA A 25 13.18 -28.20 -21.67
CA ALA A 25 12.61 -27.27 -22.66
C ALA A 25 12.94 -25.79 -22.36
N LEU A 26 13.53 -25.51 -21.19
CA LEU A 26 13.96 -24.18 -20.78
C LEU A 26 15.34 -23.77 -21.32
N LEU A 27 16.18 -24.72 -21.77
CA LEU A 27 17.59 -24.46 -22.08
C LEU A 27 17.80 -23.37 -23.14
N ASP A 28 16.92 -23.31 -24.15
CA ASP A 28 17.02 -22.36 -25.25
C ASP A 28 16.12 -21.13 -25.07
N LYS A 29 15.50 -20.96 -23.88
CA LYS A 29 14.63 -19.82 -23.62
C LYS A 29 15.46 -18.54 -23.40
N PRO A 30 15.03 -17.40 -23.93
CA PRO A 30 15.70 -16.13 -23.70
C PRO A 30 15.47 -15.60 -22.28
N VAL A 31 16.33 -14.68 -21.80
CA VAL A 31 16.27 -14.12 -20.43
C VAL A 31 14.91 -13.48 -20.08
N ASN A 32 14.26 -12.83 -21.05
CA ASN A 32 12.95 -12.23 -20.86
C ASN A 32 11.88 -13.28 -20.53
N TYR A 33 11.96 -14.50 -21.07
CA TYR A 33 11.04 -15.58 -20.72
C TYR A 33 11.05 -15.86 -19.21
N PHE A 34 12.24 -15.97 -18.63
CA PHE A 34 12.41 -16.20 -17.19
C PHE A 34 11.98 -14.98 -16.37
N SER A 35 12.29 -13.77 -16.86
CA SER A 35 11.93 -12.52 -16.19
C SER A 35 10.42 -12.33 -16.14
N ASP A 36 9.71 -12.63 -17.23
CA ASP A 36 8.26 -12.49 -17.33
C ASP A 36 7.53 -13.55 -16.50
N PHE A 37 8.04 -14.79 -16.49
CA PHE A 37 7.57 -15.81 -15.57
C PHE A 37 7.72 -15.38 -14.11
N ALA A 38 8.91 -14.89 -13.72
CA ALA A 38 9.18 -14.45 -12.36
C ALA A 38 8.28 -13.27 -11.96
N LYS A 39 8.14 -12.25 -12.82
CA LYS A 39 7.21 -11.12 -12.60
C LYS A 39 5.77 -11.59 -12.40
N GLY A 40 5.30 -12.51 -13.24
CA GLY A 40 3.96 -13.07 -13.16
C GLY A 40 3.72 -13.81 -11.83
N LYS A 41 4.65 -14.68 -11.43
CA LYS A 41 4.57 -15.43 -10.17
C LYS A 41 4.66 -14.52 -8.95
N ILE A 42 5.62 -13.60 -8.90
CA ILE A 42 5.79 -12.66 -7.78
C ILE A 42 4.56 -11.75 -7.66
N SER A 43 4.04 -11.23 -8.78
CA SER A 43 2.81 -10.43 -8.76
C SER A 43 1.62 -11.23 -8.23
N ALA A 44 1.46 -12.48 -8.65
CA ALA A 44 0.40 -13.35 -8.11
C ALA A 44 0.57 -13.59 -6.60
N GLN A 45 1.80 -13.86 -6.14
CA GLN A 45 2.10 -14.04 -4.72
C GLN A 45 1.76 -12.79 -3.90
N GLN A 46 2.19 -11.61 -4.35
CA GLN A 46 1.88 -10.33 -3.69
C GLN A 46 0.37 -10.11 -3.56
N LYS A 47 -0.42 -10.43 -4.60
CA LYS A 47 -1.89 -10.31 -4.57
C LYS A 47 -2.50 -11.25 -3.53
N GLU A 48 -2.00 -12.47 -3.44
CA GLU A 48 -2.48 -13.43 -2.43
C GLU A 48 -2.09 -13.00 -1.00
N SER A 49 -0.87 -12.48 -0.79
CA SER A 49 -0.46 -11.91 0.50
C SER A 49 -1.35 -10.74 0.93
N LEU A 50 -1.73 -9.86 -0.01
CA LEU A 50 -2.66 -8.75 0.26
C LEU A 50 -4.07 -9.25 0.64
N LYS A 51 -4.59 -10.27 -0.05
CA LYS A 51 -5.88 -10.89 0.29
C LYS A 51 -5.89 -11.49 1.69
N ARG A 52 -4.77 -12.04 2.17
CA ARG A 52 -4.66 -12.57 3.54
C ARG A 52 -4.92 -11.53 4.63
N ILE A 53 -4.73 -10.25 4.31
CA ILE A 53 -5.06 -9.12 5.18
C ILE A 53 -6.26 -8.34 4.68
N ASN A 54 -7.15 -8.95 3.90
CA ASN A 54 -8.37 -8.37 3.34
C ASN A 54 -8.14 -7.07 2.58
N ILE A 55 -7.11 -7.04 1.72
CA ILE A 55 -6.85 -5.96 0.77
C ILE A 55 -7.01 -6.51 -0.64
N GLU A 56 -7.93 -5.90 -1.40
CA GLU A 56 -8.16 -6.19 -2.81
C GLU A 56 -8.12 -4.89 -3.61
N PHE A 57 -7.50 -4.94 -4.79
CA PHE A 57 -7.44 -3.82 -5.72
C PHE A 57 -8.37 -4.08 -6.89
N ASP A 58 -9.17 -3.08 -7.26
CA ASP A 58 -10.03 -3.13 -8.45
C ASP A 58 -9.19 -3.13 -9.74
N VAL A 59 -8.07 -2.41 -9.73
CA VAL A 59 -7.22 -2.20 -10.92
C VAL A 59 -5.75 -2.38 -10.56
N TYR A 60 -5.08 -3.28 -11.28
CA TYR A 60 -3.62 -3.40 -11.28
C TYR A 60 -3.07 -2.73 -12.54
N TYR A 61 -2.43 -1.58 -12.38
CA TYR A 61 -1.89 -0.81 -13.49
C TYR A 61 -0.43 -1.16 -13.76
N ARG A 62 -0.07 -1.50 -15.01
CA ARG A 62 1.31 -1.83 -15.41
C ARG A 62 1.98 -0.60 -16.02
N GLU A 63 3.16 -0.24 -15.52
CA GLU A 63 3.95 0.87 -16.06
C GLU A 63 4.25 0.67 -17.56
N GLU A 64 4.57 -0.55 -17.97
CA GLU A 64 4.83 -0.92 -19.38
C GLU A 64 3.69 -0.47 -20.32
N SER A 65 2.44 -0.50 -19.85
CA SER A 65 1.30 -0.05 -20.66
C SER A 65 1.37 1.44 -21.01
N LEU A 66 2.02 2.30 -20.19
CA LEU A 66 2.23 3.71 -20.52
C LEU A 66 3.19 3.90 -21.70
N TYR A 67 4.18 3.01 -21.82
CA TYR A 67 5.13 3.03 -22.92
C TYR A 67 4.50 2.47 -24.19
N GLU A 68 3.82 1.31 -24.10
CA GLU A 68 3.14 0.67 -25.23
C GLU A 68 2.06 1.57 -25.85
N THR A 69 1.33 2.32 -25.01
CA THR A 69 0.28 3.25 -25.47
C THR A 69 0.82 4.64 -25.82
N GLY A 70 2.13 4.88 -25.70
CA GLY A 70 2.77 6.15 -26.03
C GLY A 70 2.50 7.29 -25.04
N ARG A 71 1.81 7.05 -23.93
CA ARG A 71 1.40 8.06 -22.94
C ARG A 71 2.56 8.82 -22.32
N VAL A 72 3.69 8.14 -22.11
CA VAL A 72 4.93 8.77 -21.61
C VAL A 72 5.39 9.89 -22.55
N TRP A 73 5.38 9.60 -23.85
CA TRP A 73 5.84 10.52 -24.89
C TRP A 73 4.80 11.60 -25.19
N GLU A 74 3.51 11.27 -25.13
CA GLU A 74 2.40 12.24 -25.22
C GLU A 74 2.51 13.32 -24.13
N ALA A 75 2.80 12.91 -22.88
CA ALA A 75 2.99 13.86 -21.78
C ALA A 75 4.21 14.77 -22.01
N LEU A 76 5.30 14.22 -22.54
CA LEU A 76 6.50 14.99 -22.87
C LEU A 76 6.22 16.01 -23.98
N GLU A 77 5.56 15.59 -25.06
CA GLU A 77 5.20 16.46 -26.19
C GLU A 77 4.27 17.59 -25.72
N ALA A 78 3.25 17.28 -24.93
CA ALA A 78 2.36 18.29 -24.36
C ALA A 78 3.09 19.31 -23.46
N LEU A 79 4.10 18.87 -22.70
CA LEU A 79 4.95 19.79 -21.92
C LEU A 79 5.84 20.67 -22.82
N GLN A 80 6.34 20.13 -23.93
CA GLN A 80 7.13 20.86 -24.92
C GLN A 80 6.31 21.92 -25.66
N GLU A 81 5.11 21.55 -26.14
CA GLU A 81 4.20 22.47 -26.83
C GLU A 81 3.82 23.67 -25.97
N ARG A 82 3.74 23.46 -24.66
CA ARG A 82 3.45 24.51 -23.67
C ARG A 82 4.69 25.30 -23.24
N GLY A 83 5.86 24.97 -23.77
CA GLY A 83 7.10 25.69 -23.51
C GLY A 83 7.76 25.39 -22.16
N TYR A 84 7.36 24.32 -21.48
CA TYR A 84 7.92 23.94 -20.17
C TYR A 84 9.12 22.99 -20.25
N VAL A 85 9.49 22.54 -21.45
CA VAL A 85 10.66 21.67 -21.67
C VAL A 85 11.68 22.37 -22.55
N TYR A 86 12.96 22.24 -22.20
CA TYR A 86 14.08 22.72 -22.99
C TYR A 86 15.19 21.67 -23.08
N GLU A 87 16.04 21.78 -24.10
CA GLU A 87 17.19 20.89 -24.27
C GLU A 87 18.46 21.54 -23.71
N LYS A 88 19.24 20.77 -22.96
CA LYS A 88 20.55 21.17 -22.45
C LYS A 88 21.42 19.94 -22.21
N ASP A 89 22.67 20.00 -22.67
CA ASP A 89 23.66 18.92 -22.53
C ASP A 89 23.17 17.58 -23.13
N GLY A 90 22.41 17.65 -24.23
CA GLY A 90 21.80 16.50 -24.90
C GLY A 90 20.62 15.86 -24.14
N ALA A 91 20.23 16.40 -23.00
CA ALA A 91 19.11 15.95 -22.19
C ALA A 91 17.92 16.91 -22.29
N GLN A 92 16.71 16.42 -22.01
CA GLN A 92 15.50 17.24 -21.96
C GLN A 92 15.13 17.54 -20.51
N TRP A 93 14.99 18.83 -20.22
CA TRP A 93 14.79 19.38 -18.89
C TRP A 93 13.41 20.01 -18.77
N PHE A 94 12.72 19.71 -17.68
CA PHE A 94 11.48 20.37 -17.27
C PHE A 94 11.82 21.58 -16.40
N LYS A 95 11.22 22.73 -16.75
CA LYS A 95 11.34 24.01 -16.05
C LYS A 95 10.60 24.02 -14.70
N THR A 96 10.92 23.10 -13.81
CA THR A 96 10.29 23.00 -12.48
C THR A 96 10.50 24.26 -11.64
N THR A 97 11.54 25.05 -11.91
CA THR A 97 11.77 26.34 -11.23
C THR A 97 10.65 27.36 -11.45
N GLU A 98 9.94 27.29 -12.59
CA GLU A 98 8.73 28.12 -12.83
C GLU A 98 7.57 27.76 -11.88
N PHE A 99 7.65 26.61 -11.22
CA PHE A 99 6.67 26.09 -10.26
C PHE A 99 7.20 26.08 -8.81
N GLY A 100 8.34 26.73 -8.56
CA GLY A 100 8.90 26.89 -7.22
C GLY A 100 9.86 25.79 -6.74
N ASP A 101 10.35 24.92 -7.64
CA ASP A 101 11.42 23.96 -7.34
C ASP A 101 12.79 24.65 -7.23
N ASP A 102 13.77 24.01 -6.58
CA ASP A 102 15.12 24.59 -6.39
C ASP A 102 15.94 24.63 -7.68
N LYS A 103 15.71 23.67 -8.58
CA LYS A 103 16.34 23.56 -9.89
C LYS A 103 15.50 22.73 -10.84
N ASP A 104 15.68 23.02 -12.13
CA ASP A 104 15.05 22.27 -13.21
C ASP A 104 15.44 20.79 -13.16
N ARG A 105 14.51 19.92 -13.61
CA ARG A 105 14.67 18.47 -13.52
C ARG A 105 14.77 17.84 -14.90
N VAL A 106 15.70 16.91 -15.05
CA VAL A 106 15.79 16.08 -16.25
C VAL A 106 14.55 15.20 -16.33
N LEU A 107 13.86 15.22 -17.49
CA LEU A 107 12.81 14.28 -17.85
C LEU A 107 13.35 13.14 -18.70
N VAL A 108 14.23 13.45 -19.67
CA VAL A 108 14.87 12.48 -20.56
C VAL A 108 16.38 12.70 -20.53
N LYS A 109 17.14 11.65 -20.24
CA LYS A 109 18.61 11.68 -20.19
C LYS A 109 19.19 11.86 -21.60
N ALA A 110 20.48 12.20 -21.68
CA ALA A 110 21.21 12.24 -22.94
C ALA A 110 21.27 10.87 -23.68
N THR A 111 21.02 9.77 -22.97
CA THR A 111 20.88 8.43 -23.56
C THR A 111 19.55 8.22 -24.29
N GLY A 112 18.61 9.18 -24.20
CA GLY A 112 17.24 9.04 -24.71
C GLY A 112 16.28 8.34 -23.74
N GLU A 113 16.79 7.83 -22.61
CA GLU A 113 15.96 7.17 -21.61
C GLU A 113 15.21 8.18 -20.73
N PRO A 114 13.91 7.96 -20.47
CA PRO A 114 13.19 8.76 -19.50
C PRO A 114 13.70 8.52 -18.08
N THR A 115 13.60 9.55 -17.25
CA THR A 115 13.74 9.42 -15.79
C THR A 115 12.40 9.01 -15.18
N TYR A 116 12.40 8.48 -13.96
CA TYR A 116 11.18 8.07 -13.25
C TYR A 116 10.12 9.18 -13.13
N ARG A 117 10.49 10.46 -13.22
CA ARG A 117 9.53 11.57 -13.18
C ARG A 117 8.58 11.58 -14.35
N LEU A 118 9.06 11.28 -15.56
CA LEU A 118 8.25 11.38 -16.77
C LEU A 118 7.09 10.35 -16.82
N PRO A 119 7.30 9.05 -16.57
CA PRO A 119 6.20 8.09 -16.50
C PRO A 119 5.25 8.40 -15.32
N ASP A 120 5.77 8.87 -14.18
CA ASP A 120 4.92 9.28 -13.06
C ASP A 120 4.03 10.48 -13.42
N MET A 121 4.58 11.49 -14.09
CA MET A 121 3.82 12.63 -14.61
C MET A 121 2.78 12.19 -15.63
N ALA A 122 3.17 11.32 -16.57
CA ALA A 122 2.26 10.77 -17.57
C ALA A 122 1.11 9.98 -16.93
N TYR A 123 1.40 9.21 -15.87
CA TYR A 123 0.37 8.46 -15.17
C TYR A 123 -0.61 9.37 -14.43
N HIS A 124 -0.13 10.40 -13.73
CA HIS A 124 -1.00 11.35 -13.04
C HIS A 124 -1.76 12.26 -14.00
N TYR A 125 -1.15 12.64 -15.12
CA TYR A 125 -1.84 13.32 -16.21
C TYR A 125 -2.99 12.47 -16.75
N HIS A 126 -2.76 11.19 -16.97
CA HIS A 126 -3.81 10.26 -17.40
C HIS A 126 -4.88 10.03 -16.31
N LYS A 127 -4.52 10.02 -15.01
CA LYS A 127 -5.51 10.02 -13.91
C LYS A 127 -6.39 11.28 -13.98
N ALA A 128 -5.78 12.45 -14.20
CA ALA A 128 -6.51 13.71 -14.30
C ALA A 128 -7.49 13.72 -15.49
N GLN A 129 -7.06 13.19 -16.65
CA GLN A 129 -7.90 13.04 -17.84
C GLN A 129 -9.10 12.10 -17.64
N ARG A 130 -9.01 11.12 -16.73
CA ARG A 130 -10.13 10.23 -16.39
C ARG A 130 -11.22 10.93 -15.56
N GLY A 131 -10.95 12.13 -15.03
CA GLY A 131 -11.93 12.94 -14.32
C GLY A 131 -12.20 12.49 -12.89
N PHE A 132 -11.20 11.96 -12.18
CA PHE A 132 -11.35 11.68 -10.75
C PHE A 132 -11.45 13.00 -9.95
N ASP A 133 -12.48 13.13 -9.11
CA ASP A 133 -12.62 14.27 -8.20
C ASP A 133 -11.55 14.27 -7.10
N PHE A 134 -11.04 13.08 -6.75
CA PHE A 134 -10.09 12.90 -5.66
C PHE A 134 -9.18 11.69 -5.90
N VAL A 135 -7.88 11.87 -5.67
CA VAL A 135 -6.85 10.85 -5.77
C VAL A 135 -6.01 10.89 -4.49
N VAL A 136 -5.83 9.74 -3.86
CA VAL A 136 -4.93 9.58 -2.71
C VAL A 136 -3.75 8.72 -3.12
N ASP A 137 -2.55 9.28 -3.05
CA ASP A 137 -1.31 8.55 -3.25
C ASP A 137 -0.68 8.22 -1.89
N LEU A 138 -0.42 6.93 -1.66
CA LEU A 138 0.23 6.42 -0.46
C LEU A 138 1.68 6.09 -0.78
N PHE A 139 2.63 6.85 -0.25
CA PHE A 139 4.07 6.65 -0.49
C PHE A 139 4.87 6.49 0.80
N GLY A 140 6.10 5.99 0.67
CA GLY A 140 7.10 6.03 1.75
C GLY A 140 7.77 7.41 1.87
N PRO A 141 8.57 7.64 2.92
CA PRO A 141 9.11 8.97 3.25
C PRO A 141 10.09 9.49 2.18
N ASP A 142 10.74 8.58 1.45
CA ASP A 142 11.71 8.90 0.40
C ASP A 142 11.09 9.66 -0.80
N HIS A 143 9.76 9.71 -0.89
CA HIS A 143 9.03 10.39 -1.96
C HIS A 143 8.71 11.86 -1.65
N HIS A 144 9.10 12.36 -0.47
CA HIS A 144 8.81 13.74 -0.05
C HIS A 144 9.32 14.77 -1.07
N ALA A 145 10.48 14.52 -1.69
CA ALA A 145 11.06 15.44 -2.68
C ALA A 145 10.49 15.23 -4.10
N THR A 146 10.12 14.00 -4.47
CA THR A 146 9.75 13.65 -5.85
C THR A 146 8.27 13.79 -6.13
N ALA A 147 7.38 13.48 -5.17
CA ALA A 147 5.94 13.59 -5.36
C ALA A 147 5.50 15.02 -5.76
N PRO A 148 6.01 16.11 -5.14
CA PRO A 148 5.69 17.47 -5.58
C PRO A 148 6.10 17.74 -7.03
N GLN A 149 7.24 17.20 -7.48
CA GLN A 149 7.74 17.40 -8.85
C GLN A 149 6.81 16.78 -9.89
N VAL A 150 6.22 15.62 -9.57
CA VAL A 150 5.21 14.98 -10.43
C VAL A 150 3.97 15.87 -10.56
N LEU A 151 3.50 16.44 -9.45
CA LEU A 151 2.35 17.35 -9.45
C LEU A 151 2.63 18.66 -10.19
N MET A 152 3.85 19.19 -10.13
CA MET A 152 4.25 20.33 -10.96
C MET A 152 4.10 20.01 -12.46
N GLY A 153 4.44 18.78 -12.88
CA GLY A 153 4.23 18.32 -14.26
C GLY A 153 2.75 18.27 -14.63
N VAL A 154 1.88 17.77 -13.74
CA VAL A 154 0.42 17.76 -13.93
C VAL A 154 -0.14 19.19 -14.05
N GLN A 155 0.36 20.10 -13.22
CA GLN A 155 0.00 21.52 -13.28
C GLN A 155 0.44 22.17 -14.60
N ALA A 156 1.67 21.91 -15.05
CA ALA A 156 2.17 22.36 -16.34
C ALA A 156 1.32 21.80 -17.51
N LEU A 157 0.81 20.58 -17.37
CA LEU A 157 -0.14 19.93 -18.27
C LEU A 157 -1.58 20.44 -18.12
N GLY A 158 -1.81 21.47 -17.30
CA GLY A 158 -3.01 22.30 -17.29
C GLY A 158 -4.13 21.75 -16.44
N TYR A 159 -3.82 20.81 -15.54
CA TYR A 159 -4.78 20.27 -14.60
C TYR A 159 -4.51 20.86 -13.21
N PRO A 160 -5.57 21.12 -12.42
CA PRO A 160 -5.39 21.46 -11.02
C PRO A 160 -4.77 20.26 -10.29
N THR A 161 -4.07 20.49 -9.18
CA THR A 161 -3.40 19.43 -8.40
C THR A 161 -4.03 19.20 -7.04
N ASP A 162 -5.03 20.01 -6.68
CA ASP A 162 -5.78 19.93 -5.43
C ASP A 162 -6.73 18.72 -5.36
N PHE A 163 -6.92 18.00 -6.47
CA PHE A 163 -7.57 16.68 -6.45
C PHE A 163 -6.65 15.58 -5.91
N VAL A 164 -5.32 15.79 -5.90
CA VAL A 164 -4.36 14.80 -5.38
C VAL A 164 -4.03 15.11 -3.92
N ARG A 165 -4.05 14.07 -3.08
CA ARG A 165 -3.54 14.09 -1.71
C ARG A 165 -2.47 13.04 -1.57
N THR A 166 -1.26 13.47 -1.23
CA THR A 166 -0.16 12.58 -0.94
C THR A 166 -0.08 12.32 0.56
N VAL A 167 -0.10 11.05 0.96
CA VAL A 167 0.15 10.61 2.33
C VAL A 167 1.50 9.90 2.37
N LEU A 168 2.39 10.39 3.22
CA LEU A 168 3.75 9.86 3.36
C LEU A 168 3.84 9.00 4.62
N HIS A 169 3.68 7.70 4.43
CA HIS A 169 3.84 6.73 5.50
C HIS A 169 5.30 6.65 5.96
N GLN A 170 5.51 6.65 7.27
CA GLN A 170 6.82 6.39 7.85
C GLN A 170 7.15 4.90 7.84
N ILE A 171 8.43 4.57 8.00
CA ILE A 171 8.91 3.19 8.05
C ILE A 171 8.36 2.50 9.31
N VAL A 172 7.95 1.24 9.15
CA VAL A 172 7.52 0.37 10.24
C VAL A 172 8.73 -0.38 10.81
N SER A 173 8.90 -0.35 12.12
CA SER A 173 9.90 -1.15 12.84
C SER A 173 9.22 -2.30 13.56
N LEU A 174 9.71 -3.53 13.34
CA LEU A 174 9.24 -4.69 14.11
C LEU A 174 10.03 -4.78 15.42
N ILE A 175 9.33 -4.87 16.54
CA ILE A 175 9.90 -4.97 17.89
C ILE A 175 9.54 -6.33 18.48
N ARG A 176 10.52 -7.02 19.07
CA ARG A 176 10.36 -8.25 19.85
C ARG A 176 11.16 -8.16 21.14
N ASP A 177 10.53 -8.46 22.26
CA ASP A 177 11.13 -8.42 23.60
C ASP A 177 11.84 -7.07 23.88
N GLY A 178 11.25 -5.97 23.40
CA GLY A 178 11.80 -4.61 23.52
C GLY A 178 12.98 -4.30 22.59
N GLN A 179 13.34 -5.19 21.66
CA GLN A 179 14.44 -5.01 20.72
C GLN A 179 13.95 -5.01 19.27
N GLN A 180 14.57 -4.17 18.44
CA GLN A 180 14.24 -4.14 17.01
C GLN A 180 14.72 -5.41 16.30
N VAL A 181 13.82 -6.04 15.55
CA VAL A 181 14.13 -7.20 14.71
C VAL A 181 15.00 -6.73 13.54
N LYS A 182 16.19 -7.33 13.40
CA LYS A 182 17.14 -6.97 12.34
C LYS A 182 16.64 -7.47 10.98
N MET A 183 16.47 -6.54 10.03
CA MET A 183 16.16 -6.85 8.63
C MET A 183 17.33 -6.48 7.72
N SER A 184 17.57 -7.27 6.68
CA SER A 184 18.59 -7.06 5.65
C SER A 184 18.03 -7.44 4.27
N THR A 185 17.62 -6.43 3.51
CA THR A 185 17.07 -6.56 2.15
C THR A 185 18.04 -7.23 1.19
N ARG A 186 19.34 -6.94 1.29
CA ARG A 186 20.37 -7.46 0.38
C ARG A 186 20.73 -8.93 0.61
N ARG A 187 20.57 -9.44 1.83
CA ARG A 187 20.78 -10.86 2.16
C ARG A 187 19.50 -11.68 2.08
N GLY A 188 18.39 -11.08 1.65
CA GLY A 188 17.07 -11.71 1.66
C GLY A 188 16.55 -12.04 3.06
N GLN A 189 17.09 -11.41 4.11
CA GLN A 189 16.67 -11.61 5.51
C GLN A 189 15.69 -10.51 5.88
N TYR A 190 14.43 -10.65 5.47
CA TYR A 190 13.34 -9.75 5.86
C TYR A 190 12.17 -10.59 6.35
N VAL A 191 11.35 -10.03 7.24
CA VAL A 191 10.10 -10.65 7.64
C VAL A 191 9.08 -10.38 6.53
N THR A 192 8.58 -11.43 5.92
CA THR A 192 7.53 -11.33 4.90
C THR A 192 6.19 -10.99 5.54
N LEU A 193 5.28 -10.40 4.76
CA LEU A 193 3.90 -10.19 5.22
C LEU A 193 3.24 -11.53 5.60
N ASP A 194 3.48 -12.59 4.85
CA ASP A 194 2.90 -13.91 5.11
C ASP A 194 3.39 -14.52 6.43
N GLU A 195 4.68 -14.39 6.75
CA GLU A 195 5.23 -14.80 8.06
C GLU A 195 4.61 -13.98 9.20
N LEU A 196 4.47 -12.67 9.00
CA LEU A 196 3.84 -11.80 10.00
C LEU A 196 2.38 -12.21 10.22
N VAL A 197 1.60 -12.44 9.15
CA VAL A 197 0.21 -12.92 9.24
C VAL A 197 0.13 -14.25 9.96
N ALA A 198 1.03 -15.18 9.67
CA ALA A 198 1.07 -16.49 10.33
C ALA A 198 1.39 -16.38 11.82
N GLU A 199 2.21 -15.41 12.23
CA GLU A 199 2.59 -15.20 13.63
C GLU A 199 1.51 -14.47 14.44
N VAL A 200 0.97 -13.36 13.92
CA VAL A 200 0.13 -12.45 14.73
C VAL A 200 -1.32 -12.36 14.27
N GLY A 201 -1.65 -12.91 13.11
CA GLY A 201 -2.98 -12.83 12.49
C GLY A 201 -3.23 -11.52 11.72
N ALA A 202 -4.17 -11.59 10.77
CA ALA A 202 -4.51 -10.47 9.89
C ALA A 202 -5.06 -9.26 10.65
N ASP A 203 -5.93 -9.49 11.64
CA ASP A 203 -6.60 -8.41 12.37
C ASP A 203 -5.62 -7.57 13.19
N SER A 204 -4.63 -8.22 13.81
CA SER A 204 -3.54 -7.55 14.52
C SER A 204 -2.77 -6.62 13.59
N ILE A 205 -2.37 -7.11 12.41
CA ILE A 205 -1.66 -6.30 11.41
C ILE A 205 -2.52 -5.10 11.02
N ARG A 206 -3.77 -5.33 10.61
CA ARG A 206 -4.69 -4.26 10.19
C ARG A 206 -4.87 -3.22 11.27
N TYR A 207 -5.18 -3.64 12.50
CA TYR A 207 -5.43 -2.73 13.62
C TYR A 207 -4.20 -1.88 13.93
N PHE A 208 -3.04 -2.50 14.16
CA PHE A 208 -1.85 -1.74 14.57
C PHE A 208 -1.37 -0.78 13.48
N MET A 209 -1.49 -1.14 12.20
CA MET A 209 -1.14 -0.25 11.08
C MET A 209 -2.03 1.00 10.99
N VAL A 210 -3.34 0.89 11.29
CA VAL A 210 -4.28 2.03 11.19
C VAL A 210 -4.52 2.74 12.52
N SER A 211 -4.10 2.16 13.64
CA SER A 211 -4.26 2.74 14.99
C SER A 211 -3.41 4.00 15.22
N ARG A 212 -2.51 4.33 14.30
CA ARG A 212 -1.61 5.48 14.34
C ARG A 212 -1.77 6.32 13.08
N SER A 213 -1.44 7.60 13.17
CA SER A 213 -1.37 8.45 11.99
C SER A 213 -0.31 7.91 11.02
N GLY A 214 -0.60 7.91 9.72
CA GLY A 214 0.35 7.46 8.69
C GLY A 214 1.68 8.22 8.73
N ASN A 215 1.66 9.48 9.18
CA ASN A 215 2.85 10.33 9.27
C ASN A 215 3.72 10.07 10.51
N SER A 216 3.34 9.11 11.37
CA SER A 216 4.11 8.75 12.57
C SER A 216 4.84 7.43 12.38
N GLN A 217 6.04 7.31 12.96
CA GLN A 217 6.74 6.03 13.00
C GLN A 217 5.90 5.00 13.73
N VAL A 218 5.81 3.79 13.17
CA VAL A 218 5.07 2.69 13.76
C VAL A 218 6.06 1.65 14.26
N ASP A 219 6.12 1.50 15.58
CA ASP A 219 6.79 0.38 16.22
C ASP A 219 5.76 -0.73 16.45
N PHE A 220 5.86 -1.79 15.66
CA PHE A 220 4.98 -2.96 15.72
C PHE A 220 5.54 -3.96 16.73
N ASP A 221 4.96 -3.98 17.92
CA ASP A 221 5.33 -4.93 18.98
C ASP A 221 4.69 -6.31 18.72
N LEU A 222 5.54 -7.27 18.35
CA LEU A 222 5.16 -8.64 18.04
C LEU A 222 4.63 -9.39 19.28
N ASN A 223 5.20 -9.14 20.46
CA ASN A 223 4.77 -9.78 21.70
C ASN A 223 3.37 -9.29 22.09
N LEU A 224 3.11 -7.98 21.96
CA LEU A 224 1.79 -7.40 22.22
C LEU A 224 0.74 -7.93 21.23
N ALA A 225 1.11 -8.07 19.96
CA ALA A 225 0.19 -8.51 18.90
C ALA A 225 -0.30 -9.96 19.08
N VAL A 226 0.50 -10.84 19.71
CA VAL A 226 0.09 -12.22 20.02
C VAL A 226 -0.53 -12.38 21.42
N GLU A 227 -0.48 -11.35 22.26
CA GLU A 227 -0.93 -11.44 23.65
C GLU A 227 -2.44 -11.67 23.74
N LYS A 228 -2.87 -12.63 24.57
CA LYS A 228 -4.28 -12.93 24.85
C LYS A 228 -4.72 -12.31 26.17
N SER A 229 -4.61 -10.99 26.26
CA SER A 229 -4.97 -10.21 27.43
C SER A 229 -5.58 -8.87 27.02
N ASP A 230 -6.15 -8.14 27.99
CA ASP A 230 -6.71 -6.81 27.77
C ASP A 230 -5.66 -5.77 27.34
N LYS A 231 -4.36 -6.08 27.39
CA LYS A 231 -3.31 -5.22 26.85
C LYS A 231 -3.31 -5.20 25.33
N ASN A 232 -3.65 -6.33 24.69
CA ASN A 232 -3.77 -6.39 23.24
C ASN A 232 -5.13 -5.81 22.83
N PRO A 233 -5.17 -4.65 22.16
CA PRO A 233 -6.42 -4.00 21.79
C PRO A 233 -7.28 -4.85 20.85
N VAL A 234 -6.66 -5.65 19.98
CA VAL A 234 -7.40 -6.54 19.07
C VAL A 234 -8.10 -7.64 19.85
N TYR A 235 -7.37 -8.31 20.74
CA TYR A 235 -7.97 -9.30 21.64
C TYR A 235 -9.08 -8.70 22.49
N TYR A 236 -8.85 -7.51 23.06
CA TYR A 236 -9.82 -6.80 23.89
C TYR A 236 -11.13 -6.52 23.15
N ILE A 237 -11.06 -5.93 21.95
CA ILE A 237 -12.23 -5.61 21.11
C ILE A 237 -12.97 -6.88 20.69
N GLN A 238 -12.24 -7.89 20.21
CA GLN A 238 -12.84 -9.16 19.79
C GLN A 238 -13.50 -9.91 20.95
N ASN A 239 -12.87 -9.90 22.12
CA ASN A 239 -13.43 -10.52 23.33
C ASN A 239 -14.71 -9.80 23.78
N ALA A 240 -14.78 -8.47 23.68
CA ALA A 240 -16.01 -7.73 23.93
C ALA A 240 -17.14 -8.17 22.99
N HIS A 241 -16.87 -8.28 21.68
CA HIS A 241 -17.83 -8.79 20.70
C HIS A 241 -18.27 -10.24 21.01
N VAL A 242 -17.33 -11.15 21.32
CA VAL A 242 -17.64 -12.54 21.67
C VAL A 242 -18.53 -12.65 22.91
N ARG A 243 -18.33 -11.77 23.90
CA ARG A 243 -19.20 -11.70 25.09
C ARG A 243 -20.61 -11.27 24.74
N CYS A 244 -20.78 -10.21 23.93
CA CYS A 244 -22.08 -9.76 23.46
C CYS A 244 -22.78 -10.85 22.64
N ALA A 245 -22.12 -11.42 21.63
CA ALA A 245 -22.65 -12.53 20.83
C ALA A 245 -22.98 -13.77 21.68
N GLY A 246 -22.20 -14.01 22.73
CA GLY A 246 -22.44 -15.09 23.69
C GLY A 246 -23.72 -14.93 24.50
N ILE A 247 -24.14 -13.70 24.80
CA ILE A 247 -25.42 -13.43 25.48
C ILE A 247 -26.58 -13.85 24.57
N PHE A 248 -26.57 -13.41 23.31
CA PHE A 248 -27.60 -13.78 22.33
C PHE A 248 -27.64 -15.29 22.06
N ARG A 249 -26.47 -15.94 21.94
CA ARG A 249 -26.42 -17.40 21.78
C ARG A 249 -27.05 -18.13 22.96
N LYS A 250 -26.74 -17.72 24.20
CA LYS A 250 -27.35 -18.34 25.40
C LYS A 250 -28.86 -18.12 25.47
N TRP A 251 -29.33 -16.97 24.99
CA TRP A 251 -30.76 -16.68 24.88
C TRP A 251 -31.45 -17.66 23.92
N GLU A 252 -30.91 -17.87 22.73
CA GLU A 252 -31.42 -18.86 21.77
C GLU A 252 -31.33 -20.30 22.31
N GLU A 253 -30.21 -20.67 22.95
CA GLU A 253 -30.02 -22.01 23.58
C GLU A 253 -31.05 -22.29 24.68
N ALA A 254 -31.56 -21.25 25.35
CA ALA A 254 -32.64 -21.36 26.32
C ALA A 254 -34.04 -21.48 25.69
N GLY A 255 -34.14 -21.53 24.35
CA GLY A 255 -35.38 -21.73 23.61
C GLY A 255 -36.14 -20.46 23.27
N TYR A 256 -35.54 -19.28 23.47
CA TYR A 256 -36.16 -18.01 23.12
C TYR A 256 -35.91 -17.61 21.66
N ALA A 257 -36.78 -16.76 21.11
CA ALA A 257 -36.64 -16.28 19.74
C ALA A 257 -35.42 -15.36 19.58
N PRO A 258 -34.71 -15.39 18.44
CA PRO A 258 -33.44 -14.69 18.22
C PRO A 258 -33.54 -13.15 18.32
N ASN A 259 -34.72 -12.58 18.05
CA ASN A 259 -34.95 -11.13 18.07
C ASN A 259 -35.33 -10.64 19.47
N ALA A 260 -34.48 -10.93 20.46
CA ALA A 260 -34.75 -10.68 21.88
C ALA A 260 -35.00 -9.19 22.23
N ASP A 261 -34.44 -8.30 21.42
CA ASP A 261 -34.31 -6.86 21.67
C ASP A 261 -35.26 -6.00 20.84
N ALA A 262 -35.98 -6.57 19.87
CA ALA A 262 -36.80 -5.82 18.91
C ALA A 262 -37.89 -4.95 19.57
N ASP A 263 -38.46 -5.41 20.69
CA ASP A 263 -39.50 -4.72 21.47
C ASP A 263 -39.04 -4.38 22.90
N GLY A 264 -37.72 -4.31 23.13
CA GLY A 264 -37.16 -4.01 24.44
C GLY A 264 -37.56 -2.63 24.95
N ASP A 265 -38.05 -2.55 26.20
CA ASP A 265 -38.33 -1.26 26.84
C ASP A 265 -37.03 -0.56 27.26
N ILE A 266 -36.51 0.28 26.38
CA ILE A 266 -35.28 1.07 26.59
C ILE A 266 -35.41 2.09 27.73
N SER A 267 -36.63 2.40 28.21
CA SER A 267 -36.81 3.32 29.34
C SER A 267 -36.29 2.75 30.66
N LEU A 268 -36.06 1.42 30.72
CA LEU A 268 -35.50 0.72 31.86
C LEU A 268 -33.97 0.91 32.00
N LEU A 269 -33.28 1.36 30.94
CA LEU A 269 -31.83 1.60 30.92
C LEU A 269 -31.49 2.89 31.67
N THR A 270 -31.53 2.82 32.99
CA THR A 270 -31.38 3.97 33.90
C THR A 270 -30.05 4.01 34.62
N HIS A 271 -29.27 2.93 34.56
CA HIS A 271 -27.99 2.86 35.27
C HIS A 271 -26.93 3.73 34.58
N GLU A 272 -26.08 4.40 35.36
CA GLU A 272 -25.08 5.35 34.83
C GLU A 272 -24.18 4.74 33.74
N ASN A 273 -23.72 3.50 33.95
CA ASN A 273 -22.92 2.76 32.96
C ASN A 273 -23.68 2.49 31.63
N GLU A 274 -24.98 2.20 31.69
CA GLU A 274 -25.80 1.96 30.49
C GLU A 274 -25.94 3.27 29.70
N LEU A 275 -26.26 4.35 30.39
CA LEU A 275 -26.37 5.69 29.80
C LEU A 275 -25.04 6.17 29.23
N ALA A 276 -23.92 5.89 29.90
CA ALA A 276 -22.58 6.20 29.40
C ALA A 276 -22.24 5.42 28.12
N PHE A 277 -22.55 4.13 28.07
CA PHE A 277 -22.39 3.32 26.87
C PHE A 277 -23.24 3.84 25.71
N LEU A 278 -24.52 4.13 25.95
CA LEU A 278 -25.42 4.66 24.92
C LEU A 278 -24.93 6.00 24.36
N ARG A 279 -24.50 6.92 25.22
CA ARG A 279 -23.88 8.19 24.78
C ARG A 279 -22.68 7.94 23.89
N LYS A 280 -21.80 7.00 24.28
CA LYS A 280 -20.62 6.67 23.47
C LYS A 280 -20.98 6.02 22.14
N ALA A 281 -22.00 5.16 22.10
CA ALA A 281 -22.47 4.51 20.89
C ALA A 281 -23.06 5.52 19.89
N LEU A 282 -23.71 6.58 20.36
CA LEU A 282 -24.25 7.64 19.50
C LEU A 282 -23.15 8.40 18.74
N GLU A 283 -21.95 8.52 19.33
CA GLU A 283 -20.79 9.15 18.67
C GLU A 283 -20.28 8.34 17.46
N LEU A 284 -20.62 7.05 17.33
CA LEU A 284 -20.13 6.21 16.23
C LEU A 284 -20.53 6.73 14.85
N SER A 285 -21.66 7.44 14.74
CA SER A 285 -22.10 8.03 13.48
C SER A 285 -21.26 9.23 13.01
N GLU A 286 -20.47 9.81 13.92
CA GLU A 286 -19.63 10.99 13.67
C GLU A 286 -18.16 10.65 13.40
N VAL A 287 -17.78 9.38 13.56
CA VAL A 287 -16.40 8.84 13.42
C VAL A 287 -16.29 7.93 12.21
#